data_AF-A0A2H0Z1P1-F1
#
_entry.id   AF-A0A2H0Z1P1-F1
#
_cell.length_a   1.000
_cell.length_b   1.000
_cell.length_c   1.000
_cell.angle_alpha   90.00
_cell.angle_beta   90.00
_cell.angle_gamma   90.00
#
_symmetry.space_group_name_H-M   'P 1'
#
loop_
_entity.id
_entity.type
_entity.pdbx_description
1 polymer ?
#
loop_
_entity_poly.entity_id
_entity_poly.type
_entity_poly.pdbx_seq_one_letter_code
_entity_poly.pdbx_strand_id
1 'polypeptide(L)' 'TWARVITLGIIPEYQKRGLDAVFYMECLHRAHAIGIDLGEASWILEDNEMMNRGAEVMQGVVYKKYRIYEIAV' A
#
# COMPACT_ATOMS: atom_id res chain seq x y z
N THR A 1 -13.84 -6.24 -8.96
CA THR A 1 -13.61 -4.99 -8.18
C THR A 1 -12.22 -5.05 -7.54
N TRP A 2 -11.71 -3.97 -6.94
CA TRP A 2 -10.38 -3.92 -6.32
C TRP A 2 -10.49 -3.62 -4.81
N ALA A 3 -9.65 -4.25 -3.98
CA ALA A 3 -9.51 -3.92 -2.57
C ALA A 3 -8.53 -2.75 -2.41
N ARG A 4 -8.94 -1.71 -1.66
CA ARG A 4 -8.11 -0.53 -1.39
C ARG A 4 -7.50 -0.61 0.00
N VAL A 5 -6.17 -0.58 0.08
CA VAL A 5 -5.45 -0.36 1.34
C VAL A 5 -5.45 1.14 1.62
N ILE A 6 -6.40 1.60 2.44
CA ILE A 6 -6.53 3.03 2.79
C ILE A 6 -5.35 3.49 3.65
N THR A 7 -4.99 2.68 4.65
CA THR A 7 -3.86 2.93 5.55
C THR A 7 -3.19 1.61 5.89
N LEU A 8 -1.87 1.64 5.95
CA LEU A 8 -1.05 0.56 6.48
C LEU A 8 0.13 1.19 7.20
N GLY A 9 0.46 0.67 8.38
CA GLY A 9 1.59 1.16 9.14
C GLY A 9 2.05 0.15 10.17
N ILE A 10 3.35 0.13 10.40
CA ILE A 10 3.98 -0.55 11.53
C ILE A 10 4.57 0.56 12.40
N ILE A 11 4.27 0.51 13.69
CA ILE A 11 4.84 1.45 14.67
C ILE A 11 6.38 1.31 14.68
N PRO A 12 7.14 2.41 14.90
CA PRO A 12 8.58 2.47 14.66
C PRO A 12 9.39 1.33 15.31
N GLU A 13 9.00 0.90 16.49
CA GLU A 13 9.67 -0.13 17.29
C GLU A 13 9.68 -1.51 16.61
N TYR A 14 8.75 -1.73 15.68
CA TYR A 14 8.50 -3.01 15.02
C TYR A 14 8.78 -2.98 13.50
N GLN A 15 9.23 -1.84 12.96
CA GLN A 15 9.56 -1.72 11.53
C GLN A 15 10.79 -2.58 11.15
N LYS A 16 10.93 -2.86 9.84
CA LYS A 16 12.05 -3.64 9.26
C LYS A 16 12.16 -5.08 9.76
N ARG A 17 11.06 -5.65 10.27
CA ARG A 17 10.95 -7.05 10.72
C ARG A 17 10.10 -7.93 9.81
N GLY A 18 9.64 -7.41 8.66
CA GLY A 18 8.77 -8.12 7.73
C GLY A 18 7.30 -8.26 8.17
N LEU A 19 6.87 -7.51 9.18
CA LEU A 19 5.49 -7.57 9.69
C LEU A 19 4.45 -6.99 8.71
N ASP A 20 4.88 -6.06 7.86
CA ASP A 20 4.11 -5.52 6.75
C ASP A 20 3.67 -6.63 5.78
N ALA A 21 4.54 -7.61 5.48
CA ALA A 21 4.19 -8.76 4.65
C ALA A 21 3.03 -9.59 5.23
N VAL A 22 3.00 -9.77 6.55
CA VAL A 22 1.91 -10.50 7.23
C VAL A 22 0.59 -9.75 7.07
N PHE A 23 0.60 -8.42 7.18
CA PHE A 23 -0.60 -7.62 6.98
C PHE A 23 -1.10 -7.67 5.53
N TYR A 24 -0.21 -7.64 4.54
CA TYR A 24 -0.60 -7.82 3.14
C TYR A 24 -1.27 -9.18 2.90
N MET A 25 -0.69 -10.26 3.43
CA MET A 25 -1.25 -11.61 3.29
C MET A 25 -2.63 -11.74 3.92
N GLU A 26 -2.84 -11.20 5.11
CA GLU A 26 -4.15 -11.23 5.78
C GLU A 26 -5.19 -10.43 4.98
N CYS A 27 -4.84 -9.24 4.48
CA CYS A 27 -5.72 -8.45 3.62
C CYS A 27 -6.08 -9.20 2.33
N LEU A 28 -5.09 -9.85 1.69
CA LEU A 28 -5.29 -10.66 0.49
C LEU A 28 -6.25 -11.83 0.74
N HIS A 29 -6.03 -12.59 1.82
CA HIS A 29 -6.90 -13.72 2.17
C HIS A 29 -8.34 -13.27 2.42
N ARG A 30 -8.54 -12.17 3.15
CA ARG A 30 -9.89 -11.62 3.40
C ARG A 30 -10.55 -11.11 2.13
N ALA A 31 -9.82 -10.43 1.26
CA ALA A 31 -10.31 -9.96 -0.02
C ALA A 31 -10.71 -11.14 -0.93
N HIS A 32 -9.86 -12.16 -1.01
CA HIS A 32 -10.14 -13.37 -1.79
C HIS A 32 -11.37 -14.11 -1.28
N ALA A 33 -11.58 -14.21 0.03
CA ALA A 33 -12.75 -14.84 0.62
C ALA A 33 -14.09 -14.19 0.22
N ILE A 34 -14.07 -12.94 -0.26
CA ILE A 34 -15.23 -12.22 -0.79
C ILE A 34 -15.17 -12.00 -2.31
N GLY A 35 -14.31 -12.74 -3.02
CA GLY A 35 -14.20 -12.72 -4.49
C GLY A 35 -13.44 -11.52 -5.05
N ILE A 36 -12.50 -10.96 -4.29
CA ILE A 36 -11.65 -9.83 -4.73
C ILE A 36 -10.19 -10.30 -4.80
N ASP A 37 -9.68 -10.42 -6.02
CA ASP A 37 -8.30 -10.91 -6.27
C ASP A 37 -7.29 -9.80 -6.60
N LEU A 38 -7.76 -8.56 -6.76
CA LEU A 38 -6.92 -7.41 -7.09
C LEU A 38 -6.94 -6.38 -5.96
N GLY A 39 -5.79 -5.76 -5.71
CA GLY A 39 -5.60 -4.75 -4.67
C GLY A 39 -4.86 -3.52 -5.17
N GLU A 40 -5.12 -2.37 -4.55
CA GLU A 40 -4.37 -1.13 -4.75
C GLU A 40 -4.01 -0.47 -3.41
N ALA A 41 -2.94 0.31 -3.41
CA ALA A 41 -2.31 0.88 -2.22
C ALA A 41 -2.67 2.35 -1.98
N SER A 42 -3.87 2.79 -2.41
CA SER A 42 -4.31 4.18 -2.36
C SER A 42 -3.27 5.17 -2.91
N TRP A 43 -2.57 5.89 -2.03
CA TRP A 43 -1.48 6.80 -2.35
C TRP A 43 -0.25 6.46 -1.53
N ILE A 44 0.90 6.42 -2.18
CA ILE A 44 2.20 6.29 -1.52
C ILE A 44 2.98 7.55 -1.90
N LEU A 45 3.59 8.20 -0.91
CA LEU A 45 4.47 9.34 -1.16
C LEU A 45 5.65 8.86 -2.03
N GLU A 46 6.02 9.66 -3.03
CA GLU A 46 7.06 9.29 -4.00
C GLU A 46 8.44 9.09 -3.35
N ASP A 47 8.68 9.72 -2.21
CA ASP A 47 9.90 9.62 -1.40
C ASP A 47 9.83 8.58 -0.28
N ASN A 48 8.69 7.89 -0.10
CA ASN A 48 8.59 6.80 0.86
C ASN A 48 9.16 5.51 0.26
N GLU A 49 10.49 5.40 0.25
CA GLU A 49 11.23 4.26 -0.34
C GLU A 49 10.76 2.90 0.21
N MET A 50 10.47 2.82 1.51
CA MET A 50 10.03 1.56 2.13
C MET A 50 8.68 1.09 1.57
N MET A 51 7.70 1.99 1.45
CA MET A 51 6.39 1.64 0.90
C MET A 51 6.42 1.38 -0.60
N ASN A 52 7.22 2.14 -1.36
CA ASN A 52 7.39 1.91 -2.79
C ASN A 52 8.02 0.53 -3.05
N ARG A 53 9.06 0.15 -2.29
CA ARG A 53 9.65 -1.19 -2.36
C ARG A 53 8.65 -2.27 -1.97
N GLY A 54 7.82 -2.03 -0.96
CA GLY A 54 6.72 -2.93 -0.58
C GLY A 54 5.75 -3.17 -1.75
N ALA A 55 5.36 -2.12 -2.46
CA ALA A 55 4.50 -2.22 -3.63
C ALA A 55 5.17 -3.02 -4.77
N GLU A 56 6.46 -2.82 -5.03
CA GLU A 56 7.22 -3.58 -6.04
C GLU A 56 7.30 -5.07 -5.71
N VAL A 57 7.56 -5.42 -4.44
CA VAL A 57 7.59 -6.82 -3.97
C VAL A 57 6.23 -7.50 -4.19
N MET A 58 5.15 -6.75 -4.03
CA MET A 58 3.78 -7.20 -4.29
C MET A 58 3.41 -7.18 -5.79
N GLN A 59 4.37 -6.96 -6.69
CA GLN A 59 4.17 -6.83 -8.14
C GLN A 59 3.21 -5.70 -8.53
N GLY A 60 3.11 -4.67 -7.69
CA GLY A 60 2.31 -3.49 -7.95
C GLY A 60 2.84 -2.68 -9.13
N VAL A 61 1.92 -2.09 -9.88
CA VAL A 61 2.23 -1.20 -11.01
C VAL A 61 1.80 0.22 -10.66
N VAL A 62 2.69 1.19 -10.86
CA VAL A 62 2.37 2.62 -10.70
C VAL A 62 1.41 3.03 -11.81
N TYR A 63 0.12 3.13 -11.49
CA TYR A 63 -0.92 3.46 -12.47
C TYR A 63 -1.23 4.96 -12.57
N LYS A 64 -0.97 5.74 -11.50
CA LYS A 64 -1.14 7.20 -11.45
C LYS A 64 -0.08 7.85 -10.57
N LYS A 65 0.35 9.04 -10.96
CA LYS A 65 1.24 9.91 -10.18
C LYS A 65 0.58 11.28 -10.03
N TYR A 66 0.39 11.71 -8.78
CA TYR A 66 -0.25 12.97 -8.45
C TYR A 66 0.79 14.00 -7.96
N ARG A 67 0.43 15.28 -8.07
CA ARG A 67 1.16 16.42 -7.53
C ARG A 67 0.16 17.30 -6.80
N ILE A 68 0.47 17.67 -5.57
CA ILE A 68 -0.36 18.54 -4.75
C ILE A 68 0.26 19.93 -4.82
N TYR A 69 -0.55 20.93 -5.14
CA TYR A 69 -0.16 22.33 -5.21
C TYR A 69 -1.02 23.12 -4.23
N GLU A 70 -0.42 24.10 -3.57
CA GLU A 70 -1.11 25.09 -2.77
C GLU A 70 -1.04 26.43 -3.50
N ILE A 71 -2.15 27.18 -3.51
CA ILE A 71 -2.18 28.56 -3.99
C ILE A 71 -2.42 29.48 -2.79
N ALA A 72 -1.78 30.65 -2.79
CA ALA A 72 -2.10 31.69 -1.81
C ALA A 72 -3.55 32.12 -2.03
N VAL A 73 -4.34 32.12 -0.96
CA VAL A 73 -5.70 32.67 -0.92
C VAL A 73 -5.65 34.14 -0.55
#